data_AF-A0AAJ2H689-F1
#
_entry.id   AF-A0AAJ2H689-F1
#
_cell.length_a   1.000
_cell.length_b   1.000
_cell.length_c   1.000
_cell.angle_alpha   90.00
_cell.angle_beta   90.00
_cell.angle_gamma   90.00
#
_symmetry.space_group_name_H-M   'P 1'
#
loop_
_entity.id
_entity.type
_entity.pdbx_description
1 polymer ?
#
loop_
_entity_poly.entity_id
_entity_poly.type
_entity_poly.pdbx_seq_one_letter_code
_entity_poly.pdbx_strand_id
1 'polypeptide(L)'
;MSRHEMQEISEIEAFKSWNALPISVVIKIRQHETERQPGHCMMFSMAQRLTGPLPDQEKTMRRFLIAIILMFSLNAYAADRYDGIPERFLSLYQSGKPMEALDYLTKTSPYAKELSDQIRSLREVVKTYQQSMGKFGDAEMISERTIGTRYVYMKYMLNYERQPVLFELTLYRFKDRWALQNVSFNANFNEEIARESNATTAK
;
A
#
# COMPACT_ATOMS: atom_id res chain seq x y z
N MET A 1 63.28 -29.33 -25.59
CA MET A 1 62.22 -28.97 -24.62
C MET A 1 62.91 -28.67 -23.31
N SER A 2 63.01 -27.40 -22.96
CA SER A 2 63.95 -26.93 -21.92
C SER A 2 63.40 -27.19 -20.52
N ARG A 3 64.29 -27.38 -19.52
CA ARG A 3 63.88 -27.60 -18.11
C ARG A 3 63.04 -26.46 -17.55
N HIS A 4 63.16 -25.25 -18.12
CA HIS A 4 62.39 -24.08 -17.68
C HIS A 4 60.93 -24.11 -18.14
N GLU A 5 60.63 -24.67 -19.31
CA GLU A 5 59.24 -24.74 -19.82
C GLU A 5 58.42 -25.87 -19.15
N MET A 6 59.07 -26.89 -18.62
CA MET A 6 58.39 -28.00 -17.93
C MET A 6 57.97 -27.66 -16.49
N GLN A 7 58.62 -26.66 -15.87
CA GLN A 7 58.30 -26.21 -14.51
C GLN A 7 57.07 -25.29 -14.49
N GLU A 8 56.97 -24.39 -15.47
CA GLU A 8 55.90 -23.39 -15.58
C GLU A 8 54.51 -24.01 -15.82
N ILE A 9 54.46 -25.15 -16.54
CA ILE A 9 53.20 -25.87 -16.80
C ILE A 9 52.70 -26.61 -15.54
N SER A 10 53.61 -27.07 -14.66
CA SER A 10 53.22 -27.75 -13.40
C SER A 10 52.62 -26.80 -12.36
N GLU A 11 53.09 -25.53 -12.34
CA GLU A 11 52.59 -24.52 -11.40
C GLU A 11 51.19 -24.01 -11.78
N ILE A 12 50.87 -23.98 -13.08
CA ILE A 12 49.56 -23.55 -13.58
C ILE A 12 48.47 -24.61 -13.34
N GLU A 13 48.80 -25.91 -13.39
CA GLU A 13 47.85 -26.97 -13.06
C GLU A 13 47.57 -27.06 -11.55
N ALA A 14 48.56 -26.79 -10.70
CA ALA A 14 48.36 -26.71 -9.26
C ALA A 14 47.37 -25.58 -8.89
N PHE A 15 47.46 -24.42 -9.53
CA PHE A 15 46.59 -23.27 -9.23
C PHE A 15 45.11 -23.49 -9.61
N LYS A 16 44.82 -24.30 -10.62
CA LYS A 16 43.44 -24.65 -11.00
C LYS A 16 42.73 -25.55 -9.98
N SER A 17 43.47 -26.38 -9.24
CA SER A 17 42.87 -27.26 -8.21
C SER A 17 42.41 -26.52 -6.95
N TRP A 18 42.98 -25.34 -6.66
CA TRP A 18 42.67 -24.55 -5.46
C TRP A 18 41.40 -23.70 -5.59
N ASN A 19 41.03 -23.30 -6.81
CA ASN A 19 39.82 -22.51 -7.06
C ASN A 19 38.52 -23.32 -7.05
N ALA A 20 38.60 -24.65 -6.88
CA ALA A 20 37.44 -25.54 -6.77
C ALA A 20 37.00 -25.81 -5.32
N LEU A 21 37.73 -25.29 -4.33
CA LEU A 21 37.43 -25.50 -2.91
C LEU A 21 36.66 -24.30 -2.33
N PRO A 22 35.68 -24.53 -1.44
CA PRO A 22 35.01 -23.43 -0.74
C PRO A 22 36.03 -22.61 0.06
N ILE A 23 35.86 -21.28 0.07
CA ILE A 23 36.79 -20.28 0.64
C ILE A 23 37.20 -20.62 2.09
N SER A 24 36.32 -21.26 2.85
CA SER A 24 36.59 -21.73 4.22
C SER A 24 37.72 -22.76 4.34
N VAL A 25 37.99 -23.55 3.29
CA VAL A 25 39.07 -24.56 3.25
C VAL A 25 40.41 -23.92 2.84
N VAL A 26 40.40 -22.98 1.90
CA VAL A 26 41.59 -22.23 1.48
C VAL A 26 42.17 -21.41 2.63
N ILE A 27 41.30 -20.83 3.47
CA ILE A 27 41.71 -20.09 4.67
C ILE A 27 42.36 -21.02 5.71
N LYS A 28 41.90 -22.27 5.83
CA LYS A 28 42.40 -23.22 6.82
C LYS A 28 43.76 -23.84 6.44
N ILE A 29 44.04 -24.00 5.14
CA ILE A 29 45.34 -24.49 4.67
C ILE A 29 46.40 -23.38 4.75
N ARG A 30 46.03 -22.12 4.43
CA ARG A 30 46.92 -20.96 4.58
C ARG A 30 47.32 -20.68 6.03
N GLN A 31 46.51 -21.07 7.02
CA GLN A 31 46.87 -20.94 8.44
C GLN A 31 47.89 -21.98 8.93
N HIS A 32 48.08 -23.10 8.22
CA HIS A 32 49.00 -24.16 8.64
C HIS A 32 50.42 -23.99 8.06
N GLU A 33 50.60 -23.07 7.11
CA GLU A 33 51.88 -22.79 6.43
C GLU A 33 52.72 -21.71 7.15
N THR A 34 52.12 -20.94 8.07
CA THR A 34 52.80 -19.88 8.84
C THR A 34 53.49 -20.36 10.11
N GLU A 35 53.49 -21.68 10.39
CA GLU A 35 54.12 -22.29 11.58
C GLU A 35 55.49 -22.91 11.32
N ARG A 36 56.13 -22.62 10.18
CA ARG A 36 57.44 -23.18 9.83
C ARG A 36 58.53 -22.13 9.56
N GLN A 37 58.77 -21.19 10.49
CA GLN A 37 60.13 -20.65 10.70
C GLN A 37 60.31 -20.21 12.17
N PRO A 38 61.20 -20.86 12.94
CA PRO A 38 61.49 -20.47 14.30
C PRO A 38 62.57 -19.38 14.33
N GLY A 39 62.26 -18.30 15.02
CA GLY A 39 63.24 -17.29 15.41
C GLY A 39 63.21 -16.07 14.51
N HIS A 40 62.37 -15.10 14.86
CA HIS A 40 62.81 -13.72 15.03
C HIS A 40 61.80 -12.95 15.90
N CYS A 41 62.32 -12.58 17.07
CA CYS A 41 62.17 -11.27 17.71
C CYS A 41 60.76 -10.79 18.14
N MET A 42 60.57 -10.83 19.46
CA MET A 42 59.72 -9.97 20.28
C MET A 42 59.39 -8.61 19.65
N MET A 43 58.27 -8.48 18.92
CA MET A 43 57.68 -7.18 18.56
C MET A 43 56.20 -7.31 18.16
N PHE A 44 55.42 -8.13 18.85
CA PHE A 44 53.95 -8.15 18.69
C PHE A 44 53.24 -8.20 20.05
N SER A 45 53.74 -7.44 21.01
CA SER A 45 53.18 -7.27 22.36
C SER A 45 52.33 -6.00 22.49
N MET A 46 51.61 -5.57 21.44
CA MET A 46 50.83 -4.32 21.53
C MET A 46 49.58 -4.21 20.65
N ALA A 47 49.04 -5.31 20.12
CA ALA A 47 47.83 -5.27 19.28
C ALA A 47 46.60 -5.99 19.88
N GLN A 48 46.63 -6.34 21.18
CA GLN A 48 45.67 -7.27 21.76
C GLN A 48 44.72 -6.63 22.78
N ARG A 49 44.19 -5.44 22.47
CA ARG A 49 43.26 -4.76 23.38
C ARG A 49 42.16 -3.96 22.66
N LEU A 50 41.52 -4.50 21.63
CA LEU A 50 40.31 -3.88 21.04
C LEU A 50 39.34 -4.88 20.37
N THR A 51 39.13 -6.09 20.90
CA THR A 51 38.05 -6.97 20.43
C THR A 51 37.24 -7.49 21.62
N GLY A 52 36.17 -6.76 21.95
CA GLY A 52 35.08 -7.32 22.77
C GLY A 52 34.39 -8.49 22.05
N PRO A 53 33.60 -9.31 22.76
CA PRO A 53 32.90 -10.44 22.14
C PRO A 53 31.99 -9.95 21.02
N LEU A 54 32.23 -10.45 19.80
CA LEU A 54 31.39 -10.17 18.63
C LEU A 54 29.95 -10.63 18.94
N PRO A 55 28.93 -9.77 18.77
CA PRO A 55 27.55 -10.15 19.01
C PRO A 55 27.19 -11.31 18.07
N ASP A 56 26.52 -12.32 18.62
CA ASP A 56 26.03 -13.51 17.92
C ASP A 56 25.21 -13.10 16.67
N GLN A 57 25.87 -13.14 15.50
CA GLN A 57 25.39 -12.55 14.25
C GLN A 57 24.16 -13.30 13.71
N GLU A 58 23.99 -14.58 14.04
CA GLU A 58 22.89 -15.41 13.55
C GLU A 58 21.56 -15.01 14.20
N LYS A 59 21.56 -14.84 15.52
CA LYS A 59 20.36 -14.39 16.27
C LYS A 59 20.00 -12.94 15.95
N THR A 60 21.00 -12.12 15.69
CA THR A 60 20.82 -10.70 15.34
C THR A 60 20.25 -10.55 13.94
N MET A 61 20.73 -11.30 12.95
CA MET A 61 20.16 -11.35 11.60
C MET A 61 18.73 -11.92 11.56
N ARG A 62 18.45 -12.98 12.34
CA ARG A 62 17.09 -13.54 12.43
C ARG A 62 16.08 -12.55 13.01
N ARG A 63 16.49 -11.78 14.04
CA ARG A 63 15.65 -10.70 14.62
C ARG A 63 15.42 -9.57 13.63
N PHE A 64 16.43 -9.21 12.84
CA PHE A 64 16.30 -8.22 11.77
C PHE A 64 15.38 -8.68 10.64
N LEU A 65 15.49 -9.94 10.21
CA LEU A 65 14.61 -10.53 9.19
C LEU A 65 13.15 -10.52 9.63
N ILE A 66 12.87 -10.87 10.89
CA ILE A 66 11.50 -10.82 11.44
C ILE A 66 10.98 -9.38 11.49
N ALA A 67 11.83 -8.40 11.84
CA ALA A 67 11.45 -6.98 11.87
C ALA A 67 11.12 -6.42 10.47
N ILE A 68 11.88 -6.83 9.45
CA ILE A 68 11.62 -6.44 8.05
C ILE A 68 10.30 -7.03 7.54
N ILE A 69 10.02 -8.30 7.87
CA ILE A 69 8.76 -8.97 7.48
C ILE A 69 7.54 -8.29 8.12
N LEU A 70 7.65 -7.87 9.40
CA LEU A 70 6.58 -7.14 10.09
C LEU A 70 6.29 -5.75 9.51
N MET A 71 7.32 -5.06 9.00
CA MET A 71 7.18 -3.75 8.35
C MET A 71 6.48 -3.85 6.99
N PHE A 72 6.66 -4.95 6.25
CA PHE A 72 6.02 -5.14 4.94
C PHE A 72 4.51 -5.41 5.04
N SER A 73 4.02 -5.98 6.15
CA SER A 73 2.59 -6.28 6.33
C SER A 73 1.67 -5.06 6.46
N LEU A 74 2.21 -3.85 6.62
CA LEU A 74 1.39 -2.64 6.84
C LEU A 74 0.93 -1.93 5.55
N ASN A 75 1.40 -2.34 4.37
CA ASN A 75 1.08 -1.66 3.09
C ASN A 75 -0.11 -2.27 2.31
N ALA A 76 -0.90 -3.17 2.91
CA ALA A 76 -1.93 -3.93 2.19
C ALA A 76 -3.30 -3.22 2.06
N TYR A 77 -3.46 -1.97 2.50
CA TYR A 77 -4.76 -1.29 2.59
C TYR A 77 -4.80 -0.01 1.75
N ALA A 78 -4.59 -0.12 0.44
CA ALA A 78 -4.86 0.99 -0.49
C ALA A 78 -5.27 0.49 -1.89
N ALA A 79 -5.87 -0.70 -1.98
CA ALA A 79 -6.53 -1.09 -3.22
C ALA A 79 -7.74 -0.16 -3.42
N ASP A 80 -7.81 0.51 -4.58
CA ASP A 80 -8.91 1.40 -4.94
C ASP A 80 -10.22 0.61 -4.88
N ARG A 81 -10.98 0.85 -3.80
CA ARG A 81 -12.28 0.21 -3.60
C ARG A 81 -13.23 0.80 -4.63
N TYR A 82 -13.97 -0.07 -5.31
CA TYR A 82 -14.97 0.33 -6.29
C TYR A 82 -14.42 1.24 -7.41
N ASP A 83 -13.20 0.95 -7.89
CA ASP A 83 -12.47 1.74 -8.89
C ASP A 83 -12.18 3.19 -8.45
N GLY A 84 -12.18 3.46 -7.14
CA GLY A 84 -11.90 4.78 -6.57
C GLY A 84 -13.01 5.81 -6.82
N ILE A 85 -14.20 5.37 -7.25
CA ILE A 85 -15.30 6.27 -7.63
C ILE A 85 -15.73 7.18 -6.47
N PRO A 86 -16.04 6.67 -5.27
CA PRO A 86 -16.42 7.51 -4.13
C PRO A 86 -15.30 8.48 -3.73
N GLU A 87 -14.07 8.01 -3.62
CA GLU A 87 -12.91 8.78 -3.18
C GLU A 87 -12.62 9.92 -4.16
N ARG A 88 -12.68 9.64 -5.47
CA ARG A 88 -12.48 10.66 -6.49
C ARG A 88 -13.60 11.70 -6.47
N PHE A 89 -14.86 11.28 -6.34
CA PHE A 89 -15.98 12.19 -6.18
C PHE A 89 -15.80 13.12 -4.97
N LEU A 90 -15.56 12.55 -3.79
CA LEU A 90 -15.40 13.30 -2.54
C LEU A 90 -14.20 14.25 -2.60
N SER A 91 -13.08 13.82 -3.18
CA SER A 91 -11.90 14.69 -3.35
C SER A 91 -12.19 15.92 -4.20
N LEU A 92 -12.93 15.76 -5.31
CA LEU A 92 -13.36 16.88 -6.15
C LEU A 92 -14.34 17.79 -5.40
N TYR A 93 -15.27 17.19 -4.66
CA TYR A 93 -16.25 17.91 -3.87
C TYR A 93 -15.59 18.78 -2.78
N GLN A 94 -14.70 18.18 -1.99
CA GLN A 94 -13.91 18.82 -0.94
C GLN A 94 -12.99 19.92 -1.48
N SER A 95 -12.50 19.77 -2.72
CA SER A 95 -11.69 20.80 -3.40
C SER A 95 -12.50 22.02 -3.86
N GLY A 96 -13.78 22.14 -3.46
CA GLY A 96 -14.66 23.24 -3.85
C GLY A 96 -15.16 23.14 -5.29
N LYS A 97 -15.10 21.94 -5.90
CA LYS A 97 -15.48 21.69 -7.30
C LYS A 97 -16.67 20.71 -7.40
N PRO A 98 -17.82 20.99 -6.76
CA PRO A 98 -18.95 20.06 -6.75
C PRO A 98 -19.54 19.82 -8.14
N MET A 99 -19.47 20.82 -9.03
CA MET A 99 -19.92 20.67 -10.42
C MET A 99 -19.04 19.68 -11.20
N GLU A 100 -17.72 19.75 -11.02
CA GLU A 100 -16.78 18.80 -11.62
C GLU A 100 -16.94 17.40 -11.02
N ALA A 101 -17.24 17.31 -9.71
CA ALA A 101 -17.52 16.05 -9.03
C ALA A 101 -18.76 15.35 -9.63
N LEU A 102 -19.84 16.10 -9.87
CA LEU A 102 -21.03 15.59 -10.55
C LEU A 102 -20.73 15.18 -12.00
N ASP A 103 -19.94 15.96 -12.74
CA ASP A 103 -19.54 15.60 -14.10
C ASP A 103 -18.69 14.34 -14.14
N TYR A 104 -17.81 14.14 -13.15
CA TYR A 104 -17.03 12.92 -13.02
C TYR A 104 -17.94 11.68 -12.90
N LEU A 105 -18.98 11.75 -12.07
CA LEU A 105 -19.93 10.65 -11.89
C LEU A 105 -20.59 10.22 -13.21
N THR A 106 -20.98 11.18 -14.07
CA THR A 106 -21.56 10.85 -15.40
C THR A 106 -20.63 10.00 -16.27
N LYS A 107 -19.31 10.18 -16.14
CA LYS A 107 -18.29 9.53 -16.98
C LYS A 107 -17.95 8.12 -16.53
N THR A 108 -18.34 7.73 -15.31
CA THR A 108 -18.06 6.40 -14.75
C THR A 108 -18.95 5.31 -15.34
N SER A 109 -20.10 5.68 -15.92
CA SER A 109 -21.08 4.73 -16.42
C SER A 109 -21.18 4.74 -17.94
N PRO A 110 -21.25 3.57 -18.61
CA PRO A 110 -21.53 3.50 -20.05
C PRO A 110 -22.95 3.98 -20.39
N TYR A 111 -23.85 4.07 -19.40
CA TYR A 111 -25.22 4.59 -19.52
C TYR A 111 -25.29 6.08 -19.18
N ALA A 112 -24.27 6.82 -19.59
CA ALA A 112 -24.09 8.23 -19.25
C ALA A 112 -25.27 9.11 -19.70
N LYS A 113 -26.05 8.71 -20.71
CA LYS A 113 -27.16 9.49 -21.24
C LYS A 113 -28.33 9.55 -20.26
N GLU A 114 -28.77 8.41 -19.74
CA GLU A 114 -29.84 8.31 -18.75
C GLU A 114 -29.40 8.94 -17.42
N LEU A 115 -28.14 8.72 -17.03
CA LEU A 115 -27.55 9.29 -15.84
C LEU A 115 -27.35 10.82 -15.95
N SER A 116 -27.15 11.35 -17.16
CA SER A 116 -26.96 12.78 -17.41
C SER A 116 -28.19 13.61 -17.06
N ASP A 117 -29.40 13.11 -17.31
CA ASP A 117 -30.62 13.83 -16.95
C ASP A 117 -30.82 13.86 -15.43
N GLN A 118 -30.55 12.76 -14.72
CA GLN A 118 -30.54 12.72 -13.26
C GLN A 118 -29.47 13.63 -12.67
N ILE A 119 -28.25 13.61 -13.20
CA ILE A 119 -27.16 14.46 -12.71
C ILE A 119 -27.42 15.94 -13.04
N ARG A 120 -28.12 16.25 -14.13
CA ARG A 120 -28.53 17.61 -14.46
C ARG A 120 -29.50 18.18 -13.42
N SER A 121 -30.48 17.40 -12.96
CA SER A 121 -31.38 17.86 -11.90
C SER A 121 -30.64 18.00 -10.57
N LEU A 122 -29.73 17.07 -10.25
CA LEU A 122 -28.89 17.16 -9.05
C LEU A 122 -27.99 18.40 -9.05
N ARG A 123 -27.57 18.89 -10.21
CA ARG A 123 -26.77 20.11 -10.30
C ARG A 123 -27.50 21.31 -9.68
N GLU A 124 -28.79 21.47 -9.98
CA GLU A 124 -29.59 22.57 -9.45
C GLU A 124 -29.86 22.40 -7.95
N VAL A 125 -30.04 21.16 -7.50
CA VAL A 125 -30.16 20.83 -6.06
C VAL A 125 -28.88 21.22 -5.32
N VAL A 126 -27.70 20.80 -5.82
CA VAL A 126 -26.42 21.12 -5.19
C VAL A 126 -26.16 22.62 -5.17
N LYS A 127 -26.45 23.36 -6.24
CA LYS A 127 -26.38 24.83 -6.24
C LYS A 127 -27.27 25.45 -5.17
N THR A 128 -28.51 24.96 -5.05
CA THR A 128 -29.45 25.42 -4.02
C THR A 128 -28.92 25.16 -2.63
N TYR A 129 -28.29 24.01 -2.40
CA TYR A 129 -27.69 23.67 -1.10
C TYR A 129 -26.49 24.55 -0.79
N GLN A 130 -25.59 24.79 -1.74
CA GLN A 130 -24.47 25.71 -1.54
C GLN A 130 -24.93 27.14 -1.19
N GLN A 131 -26.06 27.59 -1.75
CA GLN A 131 -26.62 28.92 -1.45
C GLN A 131 -27.37 28.98 -0.12
N SER A 132 -28.08 27.91 0.25
CA SER A 132 -29.01 27.91 1.39
C SER A 132 -28.44 27.32 2.68
N MET A 133 -27.49 26.39 2.58
CA MET A 133 -26.94 25.63 3.70
C MET A 133 -25.55 26.11 4.15
N GLY A 134 -24.95 27.05 3.42
CA GLY A 134 -23.65 27.62 3.73
C GLY A 134 -22.50 26.82 3.10
N LYS A 135 -21.29 26.99 3.66
CA LYS A 135 -20.10 26.32 3.13
C LYS A 135 -20.11 24.83 3.46
N PHE A 136 -19.58 24.05 2.53
CA PHE A 136 -19.27 22.64 2.76
C PHE A 136 -18.01 22.53 3.63
N GLY A 137 -18.05 21.66 4.64
CA GLY A 137 -16.93 21.37 5.54
C GLY A 137 -16.22 20.07 5.15
N ASP A 138 -16.85 18.93 5.46
CA ASP A 138 -16.30 17.60 5.19
C ASP A 138 -17.40 16.59 4.83
N ALA A 139 -16.98 15.34 4.62
CA ALA A 139 -17.89 14.25 4.34
C ALA A 139 -17.52 13.04 5.19
N GLU A 140 -18.55 12.38 5.74
CA GLU A 140 -18.42 11.18 6.56
C GLU A 140 -19.18 10.03 5.91
N MET A 141 -18.62 8.81 5.90
CA MET A 141 -19.34 7.62 5.46
C MET A 141 -20.24 7.12 6.59
N ILE A 142 -21.55 7.12 6.36
CA ILE A 142 -22.54 6.62 7.32
C ILE A 142 -22.63 5.10 7.24
N SER A 143 -22.78 4.57 6.03
CA SER A 143 -22.95 3.13 5.84
C SER A 143 -22.54 2.67 4.46
N GLU A 144 -22.15 1.41 4.40
CA GLU A 144 -21.90 0.67 3.18
C GLU A 144 -22.64 -0.66 3.25
N ARG A 145 -23.43 -0.97 2.23
CA ARG A 145 -24.13 -2.24 2.10
C ARG A 145 -23.78 -2.88 0.77
N THR A 146 -23.08 -4.00 0.85
CA THR A 146 -22.73 -4.79 -0.31
C THR A 146 -23.77 -5.91 -0.50
N ILE A 147 -24.29 -6.06 -1.72
CA ILE A 147 -25.18 -7.14 -2.12
C ILE A 147 -24.40 -8.05 -3.09
N GLY A 148 -24.02 -9.24 -2.61
CA GLY A 148 -23.16 -10.16 -3.35
C GLY A 148 -21.74 -9.60 -3.55
N THR A 149 -21.20 -9.68 -4.77
CA THR A 149 -19.83 -9.21 -5.10
C THR A 149 -19.80 -8.14 -6.19
N ARG A 150 -20.98 -7.61 -6.55
CA ARG A 150 -21.16 -6.77 -7.74
C ARG A 150 -22.07 -5.58 -7.52
N TYR A 151 -22.64 -5.42 -6.33
CA TYR A 151 -23.57 -4.34 -6.08
C TYR A 151 -23.26 -3.75 -4.72
N VAL A 152 -23.07 -2.44 -4.66
CA VAL A 152 -22.78 -1.74 -3.43
C VAL A 152 -23.62 -0.47 -3.37
N TYR A 153 -24.21 -0.26 -2.22
CA TYR A 153 -24.90 0.97 -1.86
C TYR A 153 -24.11 1.63 -0.73
N MET A 154 -23.77 2.89 -0.92
CA MET A 154 -23.06 3.69 0.08
C MET A 154 -23.84 4.94 0.41
N LYS A 155 -23.75 5.35 1.66
CA LYS A 155 -24.35 6.56 2.18
C LYS A 155 -23.31 7.39 2.90
N TYR A 156 -23.28 8.67 2.57
CA TYR A 156 -22.39 9.66 3.16
C TYR A 156 -23.21 10.81 3.73
N MET A 157 -22.70 11.40 4.80
CA MET A 157 -23.14 12.67 5.33
C MET A 157 -22.22 13.76 4.79
N LEU A 158 -22.75 14.66 3.99
CA LEU A 158 -22.03 15.86 3.55
C LEU A 158 -22.33 16.97 4.56
N ASN A 159 -21.32 17.37 5.31
CA ASN A 159 -21.47 18.34 6.39
C ASN A 159 -21.38 19.77 5.84
N TYR A 160 -22.50 20.51 5.91
CA TYR A 160 -22.55 21.94 5.64
C TYR A 160 -22.78 22.73 6.93
N GLU A 161 -22.44 24.02 6.91
CA GLU A 161 -22.56 24.92 8.07
C GLU A 161 -23.94 24.91 8.76
N ARG A 162 -25.03 24.86 7.99
CA ARG A 162 -26.39 24.96 8.56
C ARG A 162 -27.04 23.61 8.84
N GLN A 163 -26.81 22.63 7.97
CA GLN A 163 -27.38 21.29 8.10
C GLN A 163 -26.65 20.30 7.19
N PRO A 164 -26.51 19.03 7.58
CA PRO A 164 -25.94 18.02 6.71
C PRO A 164 -26.88 17.66 5.55
N VAL A 165 -26.31 17.03 4.52
CA VAL A 165 -27.03 16.45 3.39
C VAL A 165 -26.63 15.00 3.24
N LEU A 166 -27.60 14.11 3.13
CA LEU A 166 -27.35 12.70 2.77
C LEU A 166 -27.00 12.62 1.29
N PHE A 167 -25.83 12.07 1.02
CA PHE A 167 -25.40 11.71 -0.32
C PHE A 167 -25.40 10.19 -0.43
N GLU A 168 -26.18 9.67 -1.36
CA GLU A 168 -26.29 8.23 -1.58
C GLU A 168 -25.80 7.88 -2.98
N LEU A 169 -25.00 6.82 -3.08
CA LEU A 169 -24.48 6.36 -4.36
C LEU A 169 -24.55 4.84 -4.43
N THR A 170 -24.98 4.36 -5.58
CA THR A 170 -25.10 2.94 -5.88
C THR A 170 -24.18 2.60 -7.04
N LEU A 171 -23.28 1.65 -6.83
CA LEU A 171 -22.40 1.15 -7.87
C LEU A 171 -22.76 -0.29 -8.23
N TYR A 172 -22.65 -0.58 -9.52
CA TYR A 172 -22.81 -1.92 -10.05
C TYR A 172 -21.57 -2.33 -10.84
N ARG A 173 -21.05 -3.52 -10.56
CA ARG A 173 -19.92 -4.13 -11.24
C ARG A 173 -20.40 -5.08 -12.31
N PHE A 174 -20.15 -4.73 -13.56
CA PHE A 174 -20.31 -5.64 -14.68
C PHE A 174 -18.94 -6.05 -15.22
N LYS A 175 -18.67 -7.37 -15.22
CA LYS A 175 -17.32 -7.93 -15.45
C LYS A 175 -16.33 -7.36 -14.43
N ASP A 176 -15.35 -6.59 -14.88
CA ASP A 176 -14.22 -6.11 -14.08
C ASP A 176 -14.22 -4.58 -13.91
N ARG A 177 -15.36 -3.92 -14.13
CA ARG A 177 -15.49 -2.47 -13.94
C ARG A 177 -16.71 -2.12 -13.09
N TRP A 178 -16.49 -1.27 -12.11
CA TRP A 178 -17.56 -0.59 -11.38
C TRP A 178 -18.07 0.58 -12.19
N ALA A 179 -19.38 0.78 -12.15
CA ALA A 179 -20.05 1.90 -12.78
C ALA A 179 -21.11 2.46 -11.85
N LEU A 180 -21.32 3.77 -11.92
CA LEU A 180 -22.44 4.40 -11.23
C LEU A 180 -23.76 3.91 -11.84
N GLN A 181 -24.63 3.40 -10.96
CA GLN A 181 -25.99 3.02 -11.31
C GLN A 181 -27.00 4.07 -10.87
N ASN A 182 -26.83 4.62 -9.66
CA ASN A 182 -27.74 5.61 -9.11
C ASN A 182 -27.00 6.57 -8.18
N VAL A 183 -27.47 7.82 -8.12
CA VAL A 183 -26.95 8.86 -7.23
C VAL A 183 -28.11 9.74 -6.75
N SER A 184 -28.10 10.12 -5.48
CA SER A 184 -29.10 11.01 -4.90
C SER A 184 -28.51 11.92 -3.81
N PHE A 185 -29.19 13.04 -3.59
CA PHE A 185 -28.95 13.94 -2.47
C PHE A 185 -30.27 14.17 -1.74
N ASN A 186 -30.26 14.07 -0.41
CA ASN A 186 -31.43 14.27 0.43
C ASN A 186 -31.08 15.09 1.68
N ALA A 187 -31.73 16.24 1.87
CA ALA A 187 -31.55 17.07 3.06
C ALA A 187 -32.49 16.69 4.22
N ASN A 188 -33.45 15.79 4.00
CA ASN A 188 -34.40 15.35 5.01
C ASN A 188 -33.91 14.08 5.71
N PHE A 189 -33.45 14.22 6.96
CA PHE A 189 -32.98 13.11 7.78
C PHE A 189 -34.11 12.33 8.48
N ASN A 190 -35.36 12.80 8.46
CA ASN A 190 -36.44 12.16 9.20
C ASN A 190 -36.69 10.72 8.74
N GLU A 191 -36.62 10.48 7.44
CA GLU A 191 -36.76 9.13 6.87
C GLU A 191 -35.60 8.22 7.23
N GLU A 192 -34.40 8.78 7.43
CA GLU A 192 -33.23 8.03 7.86
C GLU A 192 -33.34 7.64 9.33
N ILE A 193 -33.70 8.60 10.18
CA ILE A 193 -33.93 8.37 11.61
C ILE A 193 -34.98 7.27 11.80
N ALA A 194 -36.08 7.32 11.05
CA ALA A 194 -37.12 6.29 11.10
C ALA A 194 -36.63 4.91 10.63
N ARG A 195 -35.76 4.87 9.60
CA ARG A 195 -35.16 3.62 9.11
C ARG A 195 -34.23 3.00 10.16
N GLU A 196 -33.37 3.80 10.77
CA GLU A 196 -32.43 3.35 11.80
C GLU A 196 -33.13 2.93 13.10
N SER A 197 -34.19 3.65 13.51
CA SER A 197 -34.99 3.26 14.67
C SER A 197 -35.64 1.90 14.48
N ASN A 198 -36.25 1.66 13.31
CA ASN A 198 -36.97 0.41 13.01
C ASN A 198 -36.02 -0.78 12.81
N ALA A 199 -34.82 -0.54 12.26
CA ALA A 199 -33.79 -1.57 12.12
C ALA A 199 -33.29 -2.08 13.48
N THR A 200 -33.30 -1.22 14.51
CA THR A 200 -32.89 -1.58 15.86
C THR A 200 -33.92 -2.44 16.59
N THR A 201 -35.21 -2.22 16.33
CA THR A 201 -36.32 -2.98 16.97
C THR A 201 -36.57 -4.37 16.37
N ALA A 202 -35.98 -4.68 15.21
CA ALA A 202 -36.17 -5.94 14.50
C ALA A 202 -35.10 -7.02 14.81
N LYS A 203 -34.16 -6.72 15.71
CA LYS A 203 -33.13 -7.65 16.21
C LYS A 203 -33.50 -8.19 17.59
#